data_AF-A0A233HR18-F1
#
_entry.id   AF-A0A233HR18-F1
#
_cell.length_a   1.000
_cell.length_b   1.000
_cell.length_c   1.000
_cell.angle_alpha   90.00
_cell.angle_beta   90.00
_cell.angle_gamma   90.00
#
_symmetry.space_group_name_H-M   'P 1'
#
loop_
_entity.id
_entity.type
_entity.pdbx_description
1 polymer ?
#
loop_
_entity_poly.entity_id
_entity_poly.type
_entity_poly.pdbx_seq_one_letter_code
_entity_poly.pdbx_strand_id
1 'polypeptide(L)'
;MIDKRTVHLISFPNSDLACIAAQLLYINAGSFYEITFEAIDGIDLPEQSHLEKLGYFGYTFIEPTQRLEPAYDYVIDINYAMYQHDRRREAYQKQVYWEIDCNQNATKALQHSVSYFTSRFNIIL
;
A
#
# COMPACT_ATOMS: atom_id res chain seq x y z
N MET A 1 -2.44 -2.03 25.57
CA MET A 1 -2.69 -1.59 24.18
C MET A 1 -1.55 -2.19 23.38
N ILE A 2 -1.81 -3.00 22.36
CA ILE A 2 -0.73 -3.52 21.51
C ILE A 2 -0.37 -2.37 20.57
N ASP A 3 0.88 -1.89 20.61
CA ASP A 3 1.35 -0.89 19.66
C ASP A 3 1.30 -1.50 18.26
N LYS A 4 0.50 -0.88 17.37
CA LYS A 4 0.41 -1.30 15.97
C LYS A 4 1.71 -0.94 15.26
N ARG A 5 2.20 -1.82 14.40
CA ARG A 5 3.31 -1.49 13.51
C ARG A 5 2.82 -0.61 12.36
N THR A 6 3.67 0.27 11.88
CA THR A 6 3.32 1.21 10.82
C THR A 6 3.71 0.65 9.44
N VAL A 7 2.77 0.67 8.50
CA VAL A 7 2.98 0.25 7.11
C VAL A 7 2.61 1.39 6.19
N HIS A 8 3.53 1.75 5.31
CA HIS A 8 3.30 2.76 4.28
C HIS A 8 3.39 2.16 2.89
N LEU A 9 2.43 2.47 2.03
CA LEU A 9 2.36 1.98 0.66
C LEU A 9 2.56 3.12 -0.34
N ILE A 10 3.34 2.83 -1.39
CA ILE A 10 3.55 3.74 -2.53
C ILE A 10 3.52 2.91 -3.82
N SER A 11 2.95 3.45 -4.90
CA SER A 11 2.83 2.73 -6.17
C SER A 11 3.07 3.58 -7.41
N PHE A 12 3.41 2.92 -8.51
CA PHE A 12 3.57 3.48 -9.85
C PHE A 12 2.69 2.70 -10.85
N PRO A 13 2.09 3.35 -11.88
CA PRO A 13 2.26 4.75 -12.29
C PRO A 13 1.52 5.78 -11.43
N ASN A 14 0.51 5.36 -10.69
CA ASN A 14 -0.33 6.20 -9.84
C ASN A 14 -0.53 5.54 -8.47
N SER A 15 -1.35 6.13 -7.60
CA SER A 15 -1.65 5.63 -6.26
C SER A 15 -2.71 4.52 -6.19
N ASP A 16 -3.27 4.07 -7.32
CA ASP A 16 -4.41 3.13 -7.32
C ASP A 16 -4.04 1.78 -6.70
N LEU A 17 -2.87 1.24 -7.06
CA LEU A 17 -2.39 -0.02 -6.51
C LEU A 17 -2.09 0.10 -5.01
N ALA A 18 -1.49 1.20 -4.57
CA ALA A 18 -1.24 1.45 -3.16
C ALA A 18 -2.54 1.60 -2.37
N CYS A 19 -3.56 2.26 -2.93
CA CYS A 19 -4.90 2.37 -2.34
C CYS A 19 -5.56 0.99 -2.18
N ILE A 20 -5.61 0.19 -3.25
CA ILE A 20 -6.18 -1.16 -3.21
C ILE A 20 -5.42 -2.03 -2.20
N ALA A 21 -4.08 -1.99 -2.24
CA ALA A 21 -3.22 -2.75 -1.35
C ALA A 21 -3.42 -2.37 0.12
N ALA A 22 -3.52 -1.07 0.42
CA ALA A 22 -3.76 -0.55 1.75
C ALA A 22 -5.09 -1.08 2.30
N GLN A 23 -6.15 -1.01 1.48
CA GLN A 23 -7.47 -1.49 1.86
C GLN A 23 -7.50 -3.01 2.09
N LEU A 24 -6.87 -3.79 1.21
CA LEU A 24 -6.77 -5.24 1.37
C LEU A 24 -5.97 -5.62 2.63
N LEU A 25 -4.87 -4.92 2.91
CA LEU A 25 -4.06 -5.13 4.11
C LEU A 25 -4.83 -4.76 5.38
N TYR A 26 -5.63 -3.70 5.35
CA TYR A 26 -6.45 -3.29 6.48
C TYR A 26 -7.54 -4.33 6.81
N ILE A 27 -8.20 -4.85 5.79
CA ILE A 27 -9.18 -5.94 5.96
C ILE A 27 -8.51 -7.19 6.55
N ASN A 28 -7.29 -7.53 6.11
CA ASN A 28 -6.60 -8.75 6.53
C ASN A 28 -5.92 -8.62 7.90
N ALA A 29 -5.36 -7.45 8.22
CA ALA A 29 -4.43 -7.27 9.34
C ALA A 29 -4.49 -5.88 10.00
N GLY A 30 -5.58 -5.12 9.85
CA GLY A 30 -5.73 -3.78 10.43
C GLY A 30 -5.72 -3.73 11.97
N SER A 31 -5.85 -4.87 12.66
CA SER A 31 -5.62 -4.97 14.10
C SER A 31 -4.13 -4.91 14.48
N PHE A 32 -3.23 -5.28 13.56
CA PHE A 32 -1.78 -5.34 13.78
C PHE A 32 -1.05 -4.13 13.23
N TYR A 33 -1.61 -3.47 12.21
CA TYR A 33 -0.95 -2.39 11.50
C TYR A 33 -1.74 -1.09 11.50
N GLU A 34 -1.01 0.01 11.61
CA GLU A 34 -1.44 1.33 11.18
C GLU A 34 -0.99 1.49 9.71
N ILE A 35 -1.95 1.68 8.81
CA ILE A 35 -1.75 1.55 7.36
C ILE A 35 -1.99 2.90 6.71
N THR A 36 -1.02 3.36 5.93
CA THR A 36 -1.10 4.61 5.16
C THR A 36 -0.64 4.37 3.72
N PHE A 37 -1.08 5.21 2.79
CA PHE A 37 -0.50 5.27 1.46
C PHE A 37 -0.37 6.71 0.97
N GLU A 38 0.59 6.96 0.09
CA GLU A 38 0.83 8.28 -0.50
C GLU A 38 0.03 8.46 -1.79
N ALA A 39 -0.66 9.59 -1.94
CA ALA A 39 -1.17 10.06 -3.22
C ALA A 39 -0.04 10.73 -3.99
N ILE A 40 0.17 10.31 -5.23
CA ILE A 40 1.14 10.91 -6.15
C ILE A 40 0.39 11.89 -7.06
N ASP A 41 0.98 13.05 -7.31
CA ASP A 41 0.44 14.16 -8.12
C ASP A 41 -0.75 14.94 -7.53
N GLY A 42 -1.00 14.83 -6.22
CA GLY A 42 -2.03 15.64 -5.54
C GLY A 42 -3.46 15.33 -5.97
N ILE A 43 -3.69 14.16 -6.60
CA ILE A 43 -5.01 13.69 -6.96
C ILE A 43 -5.70 13.15 -5.70
N ASP A 44 -6.74 13.86 -5.27
CA ASP A 44 -7.64 13.44 -4.20
C ASP A 44 -8.42 12.19 -4.63
N LEU A 45 -8.04 11.05 -4.06
CA LEU A 45 -8.68 9.73 -4.18
C LEU A 45 -8.70 9.15 -5.62
N PRO A 46 -8.35 7.85 -5.81
CA PRO A 46 -8.55 7.18 -7.09
C PRO A 46 -9.99 7.31 -7.58
N GLU A 47 -10.19 7.71 -8.83
CA GLU A 47 -11.52 7.62 -9.44
C GLU A 47 -11.97 6.16 -9.48
N GLN A 48 -13.21 5.88 -9.06
CA GLN A 48 -13.75 4.52 -9.02
C GLN A 48 -13.65 3.80 -10.37
N SER A 49 -13.78 4.54 -11.48
CA SER A 49 -13.64 4.05 -12.84
C SER A 49 -12.24 3.47 -13.15
N HIS A 50 -11.19 3.93 -12.47
CA HIS A 50 -9.83 3.44 -12.63
C HIS A 50 -9.61 2.15 -11.82
N LEU A 51 -10.16 2.09 -10.62
CA LEU A 51 -10.07 0.91 -9.76
C LEU A 51 -10.80 -0.31 -10.36
N GLU A 52 -11.93 -0.08 -11.03
CA GLU A 52 -12.66 -1.14 -11.75
C GLU A 52 -11.81 -1.77 -12.87
N LYS A 53 -10.96 -0.98 -13.55
CA LYS A 53 -10.02 -1.50 -14.56
C LYS A 53 -8.96 -2.41 -13.95
N LEU A 54 -8.68 -2.26 -12.65
CA LEU A 54 -7.79 -3.09 -11.85
C LEU A 54 -8.50 -4.28 -11.19
N GLY A 55 -9.78 -4.49 -11.53
CA GLY A 55 -10.62 -5.55 -10.97
C GLY A 55 -11.05 -5.31 -9.53
N TYR A 56 -11.00 -4.05 -9.05
CA TYR A 56 -11.40 -3.68 -7.70
C TYR A 56 -12.82 -3.08 -7.70
N PHE A 57 -13.72 -3.66 -6.90
CA PHE A 57 -15.13 -3.27 -6.81
C PHE A 57 -15.57 -2.90 -5.38
N GLY A 58 -14.63 -2.49 -4.52
CA GLY A 58 -14.92 -2.06 -3.15
C GLY A 58 -15.41 -0.60 -3.07
N TYR A 59 -16.06 -0.25 -1.96
CA TYR A 59 -16.71 1.05 -1.75
C TYR A 59 -16.13 1.86 -0.57
N THR A 60 -15.11 1.35 0.12
CA THR A 60 -14.50 2.04 1.27
C THR A 60 -12.99 2.05 1.10
N PHE A 61 -12.40 3.23 1.26
CA PHE A 61 -10.99 3.46 1.06
C PHE A 61 -10.39 4.09 2.32
N ILE A 62 -9.15 3.70 2.61
CA ILE A 62 -8.29 4.49 3.47
C ILE A 62 -8.07 5.84 2.77
N GLU A 63 -8.03 6.93 3.53
CA GLU A 63 -7.70 8.24 2.96
C GLU A 63 -6.18 8.31 2.69
N PRO A 64 -5.75 8.89 1.56
CA PRO A 64 -4.34 9.08 1.30
C PRO A 64 -3.72 10.02 2.33
N THR A 65 -2.49 9.74 2.75
CA THR A 65 -1.72 10.71 3.54
C THR A 65 -0.91 11.62 2.62
N GLN A 66 -0.96 12.93 2.91
CA GLN A 66 -0.06 13.92 2.33
C GLN A 66 1.20 14.11 3.17
N ARG A 67 1.20 13.63 4.42
CA ARG A 67 2.31 13.75 5.36
C ARG A 67 3.07 12.45 5.40
N LEU A 68 4.34 12.53 5.02
CA LEU A 68 5.29 11.44 5.17
C LEU A 68 5.92 11.52 6.55
N GLU A 69 5.71 10.47 7.34
CA GLU A 69 6.38 10.35 8.63
C GLU A 69 7.82 9.87 8.44
N PRO A 70 8.75 10.31 9.31
CA PRO A 70 10.18 10.06 9.13
C PRO A 70 10.59 8.59 9.35
N ALA A 71 9.72 7.74 9.92
CA ALA A 71 10.00 6.32 10.09
C ALA A 71 8.72 5.49 10.01
N TYR A 72 8.78 4.42 9.21
CA TYR A 72 7.77 3.37 9.15
C TYR A 72 8.43 2.02 9.43
N ASP A 73 7.74 1.11 10.12
CA ASP A 73 8.24 -0.25 10.32
C ASP A 73 8.41 -0.97 8.98
N TYR A 74 7.46 -0.75 8.06
CA TYR A 74 7.50 -1.28 6.70
C TYR A 74 7.12 -0.23 5.66
N VAL A 75 7.87 -0.23 4.55
CA VAL A 75 7.45 0.45 3.33
C VAL A 75 7.25 -0.58 2.24
N ILE A 76 6.04 -0.62 1.68
CA ILE A 76 5.70 -1.46 0.54
C ILE A 76 5.81 -0.58 -0.71
N ASP A 77 6.83 -0.85 -1.51
CA ASP A 77 7.14 -0.16 -2.75
C ASP A 77 6.63 -1.00 -3.93
N ILE A 78 5.54 -0.55 -4.55
CA ILE A 78 4.88 -1.26 -5.65
C ILE A 78 5.37 -0.67 -6.98
N ASN A 79 5.91 -1.51 -7.86
CA ASN A 79 6.41 -1.11 -9.18
C ASN A 79 7.53 -0.05 -9.12
N TYR A 80 8.38 -0.11 -8.10
CA TYR A 80 9.55 0.75 -7.89
C TYR A 80 9.19 2.23 -7.83
N ALA A 81 8.00 2.53 -7.30
CA ALA A 81 7.47 3.88 -7.20
C ALA A 81 8.42 4.83 -6.47
N MET A 82 9.14 4.36 -5.45
CA MET A 82 10.14 5.20 -4.78
C MET A 82 11.22 5.70 -5.75
N TYR A 83 11.69 4.83 -6.65
CA TYR A 83 12.68 5.22 -7.67
C TYR A 83 12.03 6.07 -8.76
N GLN A 84 10.87 5.66 -9.27
CA GLN A 84 10.18 6.34 -10.39
C GLN A 84 9.76 7.77 -10.03
N HIS A 85 9.42 8.02 -8.76
CA HIS A 85 9.00 9.34 -8.26
C HIS A 85 10.13 10.14 -7.61
N ASP A 86 11.38 9.67 -7.73
CA ASP A 86 12.57 10.26 -7.07
C ASP A 86 12.38 10.47 -5.55
N ARG A 87 11.61 9.57 -4.93
CA ARG A 87 11.35 9.56 -3.49
C ARG A 87 12.43 8.73 -2.79
N ARG A 88 13.58 9.33 -2.52
CA ARG A 88 14.57 8.75 -1.60
C ARG A 88 14.11 8.93 -0.15
N ARG A 89 14.00 7.83 0.60
CA ARG A 89 13.79 7.86 2.05
C ARG A 89 15.07 7.44 2.76
N GLU A 90 15.57 8.31 3.64
CA GLU A 90 16.84 8.13 4.35
C GLU A 90 16.73 7.28 5.63
N ALA A 91 15.52 6.81 5.97
CA ALA A 91 15.23 6.23 7.28
C ALA A 91 15.42 4.71 7.37
N TYR A 92 15.55 4.22 8.61
CA TYR A 92 15.57 2.81 9.01
C TYR A 92 14.20 2.15 8.76
N GLN A 93 13.91 1.80 7.51
CA GLN A 93 12.67 1.12 7.12
C GLN A 93 12.97 -0.25 6.50
N LYS A 94 12.17 -1.26 6.83
CA LYS A 94 12.18 -2.52 6.06
C LYS A 94 11.39 -2.30 4.78
N GLN A 95 12.10 -2.17 3.66
CA GLN A 95 11.49 -2.05 2.35
C GLN A 95 11.06 -3.42 1.82
N VAL A 96 9.81 -3.53 1.41
CA VAL A 96 9.19 -4.69 0.77
C VAL A 96 8.83 -4.27 -0.65
N TYR A 97 9.29 -5.03 -1.63
CA TYR A 97 9.06 -4.72 -3.03
C TYR A 97 8.00 -5.65 -3.62
N TRP A 98 6.99 -5.07 -4.28
CA TRP A 98 5.97 -5.80 -5.04
C TRP A 98 5.95 -5.34 -6.49
N GLU A 99 5.79 -6.31 -7.40
CA GLU A 99 5.60 -6.05 -8.82
C GLU A 99 4.21 -6.52 -9.23
N ILE A 100 3.40 -5.60 -9.74
CA ILE A 100 1.98 -5.81 -10.01
C ILE A 100 1.62 -5.19 -11.35
N ASP A 101 1.16 -6.02 -12.28
CA ASP A 101 0.64 -5.54 -13.55
C ASP A 101 -0.63 -4.70 -13.34
N CYS A 102 -0.70 -3.53 -13.98
CA CYS A 102 -1.86 -2.65 -13.96
C CYS A 102 -2.95 -3.13 -14.95
N ASN A 103 -3.56 -4.28 -14.66
CA ASN A 103 -4.66 -4.85 -15.45
C ASN A 103 -5.77 -5.42 -14.54
N GLN A 104 -6.80 -6.04 -15.13
CA GLN A 104 -7.95 -6.58 -14.38
C GLN A 104 -7.61 -7.65 -13.33
N ASN A 105 -6.41 -8.22 -13.36
CA ASN A 105 -5.94 -9.18 -12.36
C ASN A 105 -5.14 -8.53 -11.21
N ALA A 106 -4.91 -7.21 -11.25
CA ALA A 106 -4.11 -6.49 -10.25
C ALA A 106 -4.60 -6.74 -8.82
N THR A 107 -5.92 -6.66 -8.59
CA THR A 107 -6.51 -6.90 -7.27
C THR A 107 -6.21 -8.31 -6.75
N LYS A 108 -6.26 -9.32 -7.62
CA LYS A 108 -5.94 -10.71 -7.25
C LYS A 108 -4.47 -10.88 -6.92
N ALA A 109 -3.59 -10.24 -7.70
CA ALA A 109 -2.16 -10.23 -7.41
C ALA A 109 -1.87 -9.56 -6.06
N LEU A 110 -2.51 -8.42 -5.79
CA LEU A 110 -2.40 -7.70 -4.52
C LEU A 110 -2.91 -8.53 -3.33
N GLN A 111 -4.02 -9.25 -3.48
CA GLN A 111 -4.51 -10.18 -2.44
C GLN A 111 -3.48 -11.25 -2.08
N HIS A 112 -2.80 -11.80 -3.09
CA HIS A 112 -1.73 -12.78 -2.88
C HIS A 112 -0.52 -12.14 -2.17
N SER A 113 -0.10 -10.95 -2.60
CA SER A 113 1.01 -10.21 -1.97
C SER A 113 0.72 -9.83 -0.52
N VAL A 114 -0.50 -9.37 -0.23
CA VAL A 114 -0.96 -9.08 1.14
C VAL A 114 -0.95 -10.35 1.99
N SER A 115 -1.50 -11.45 1.49
CA SER A 115 -1.52 -12.73 2.23
C SER A 115 -0.10 -13.23 2.52
N TYR A 116 0.81 -13.09 1.56
CA TYR A 116 2.21 -13.44 1.76
C TYR A 116 2.87 -12.54 2.81
N PHE A 117 2.69 -11.22 2.71
CA PHE A 117 3.21 -10.25 3.69
C PHE A 117 2.72 -10.56 5.10
N THR A 118 1.41 -10.74 5.29
CA THR A 118 0.86 -11.03 6.61
C THR A 118 1.35 -12.38 7.15
N SER A 119 1.50 -13.41 6.31
CA SER A 119 2.06 -14.70 6.71
C SER A 119 3.51 -14.63 7.22
N ARG A 120 4.28 -13.62 6.79
CA ARG A 120 5.70 -13.46 7.14
C ARG A 120 5.93 -12.48 8.27
N PHE A 121 5.10 -11.44 8.37
CA PHE A 121 5.36 -10.30 9.23
C PHE A 121 4.37 -10.16 10.40
N ASN A 122 3.23 -10.88 10.38
CA ASN A 122 2.31 -10.97 11.53
C ASN A 122 2.86 -11.93 12.61
N ILE A 123 4.06 -11.63 13.13
CA ILE A 123 4.60 -12.36 14.27
C ILE A 123 4.09 -11.65 15.53
N ILE A 124 3.17 -12.32 16.23
CA ILE A 124 2.77 -11.97 17.60
C ILE A 124 3.94 -12.38 18.49
N LEU A 125 4.58 -11.40 19.14
CA LEU A 125 5.56 -11.64 20.20
C LEU A 125 4.84 -11.76 21.54
#